data_AF-A0A9Q9V7B5-F1
#
_entry.id   AF-A0A9Q9V7B5-F1
#
_cell.length_a   1.000
_cell.length_b   1.000
_cell.length_c   1.000
_cell.angle_alpha   90.00
_cell.angle_beta   90.00
_cell.angle_gamma   90.00
#
_symmetry.space_group_name_H-M   'P 1'
#
loop_
_entity.id
_entity.type
_entity.pdbx_description
1 polymer ?
#
loop_
_entity_poly.entity_id
_entity_poly.type
_entity_poly.pdbx_seq_one_letter_code
_entity_poly.pdbx_strand_id
1 'polypeptide(L)'
;MSGMKTPVSVLRLPRGPEPNSRGFDPTSPRFIALCPTTLPSSSSSSGSADEEEQRLRAELRERFLRTLLLMTGKRVRFDMHEHVRVHARFGASDIDVLNLQVCDLETPLGVQREALLRSQDVIACSFEV
;
A
#
# COMPACT_ATOMS: atom_id res chain seq x y z
N MET A 1 31.88 -4.59 -11.84
CA MET A 1 31.44 -5.58 -10.82
C MET A 1 29.91 -5.56 -10.80
N SER A 2 29.27 -6.57 -11.37
CA SER A 2 27.80 -6.63 -11.52
C SER A 2 27.18 -7.10 -10.20
N GLY A 3 26.35 -6.26 -9.59
CA GLY A 3 25.68 -6.56 -8.32
C GLY A 3 24.61 -7.64 -8.50
N MET A 4 24.77 -8.74 -7.78
CA MET A 4 23.82 -9.86 -7.73
C MET A 4 22.52 -9.37 -7.08
N LYS A 5 21.41 -9.36 -7.83
CA LYS A 5 20.07 -9.10 -7.28
C LYS A 5 19.65 -10.30 -6.44
N THR A 6 19.63 -10.15 -5.13
CA THR A 6 19.15 -11.16 -4.19
C THR A 6 17.65 -11.42 -4.45
N PRO A 7 17.24 -12.62 -4.89
CA PRO A 7 15.83 -12.90 -5.11
C PRO A 7 15.10 -12.99 -3.77
N VAL A 8 14.05 -12.20 -3.59
CA VAL A 8 13.16 -12.30 -2.43
C VAL A 8 12.37 -13.59 -2.55
N SER A 9 12.49 -14.50 -1.57
CA SER A 9 11.74 -15.74 -1.54
C SER A 9 10.26 -15.46 -1.26
N VAL A 10 9.41 -15.65 -2.27
CA VAL A 10 7.95 -15.58 -2.11
C VAL A 10 7.42 -16.97 -1.79
N LEU A 11 7.00 -17.20 -0.56
CA LEU A 11 6.26 -18.41 -0.19
C LEU A 11 4.82 -18.28 -0.68
N ARG A 12 4.46 -19.00 -1.74
CA ARG A 12 3.08 -19.04 -2.24
C ARG A 12 2.28 -20.02 -1.40
N LEU A 13 1.32 -19.50 -0.64
CA LEU A 13 0.34 -20.33 0.06
C LEU A 13 -0.45 -21.18 -0.96
N PRO A 14 -0.86 -22.41 -0.59
CA PRO A 14 -1.61 -23.30 -1.47
C PRO A 14 -2.87 -22.62 -1.99
N ARG A 15 -3.10 -22.76 -3.30
CA ARG A 15 -4.22 -22.15 -4.01
C ARG A 15 -5.53 -22.79 -3.52
N GLY A 16 -6.50 -21.97 -3.15
CA GLY A 16 -7.86 -22.43 -2.91
C GLY A 16 -8.46 -23.03 -4.18
N PRO A 17 -9.38 -24.01 -4.05
CA PRO A 17 -9.97 -24.69 -5.19
C PRO A 17 -11.08 -23.83 -5.79
N GLU A 18 -10.74 -22.85 -6.63
CA GLU A 18 -11.76 -22.12 -7.41
C GLU A 18 -11.27 -21.79 -8.83
N PRO A 19 -12.06 -22.06 -9.88
CA PRO A 19 -11.70 -21.81 -11.27
C PRO A 19 -11.72 -20.32 -11.67
N ASN A 20 -12.41 -19.45 -10.91
CA ASN A 20 -12.37 -17.99 -11.09
C ASN A 20 -11.23 -17.36 -10.27
N SER A 21 -10.04 -17.91 -10.51
CA SER A 21 -8.79 -17.62 -9.81
C SER A 21 -8.59 -16.14 -9.52
N ARG A 22 -8.26 -15.84 -8.26
CA ARG A 22 -7.69 -14.57 -7.75
C ARG A 22 -6.29 -14.30 -8.35
N GLY A 23 -6.12 -14.52 -9.65
CA GLY A 23 -4.87 -14.40 -10.39
C GLY A 23 -4.74 -13.05 -11.08
N PHE A 24 -3.49 -12.69 -11.36
CA PHE A 24 -3.10 -11.71 -12.37
C PHE A 24 -3.43 -12.26 -13.76
N ASP A 25 -4.70 -12.47 -14.06
CA ASP A 25 -5.14 -12.71 -15.42
C ASP A 25 -5.28 -11.34 -16.10
N PRO A 26 -4.40 -11.02 -17.08
CA PRO A 26 -4.43 -9.73 -17.78
C PRO A 26 -5.71 -9.54 -18.60
N THR A 27 -6.51 -10.59 -18.79
CA THR A 27 -7.81 -10.55 -19.46
C THR A 27 -8.99 -10.54 -18.50
N SER A 28 -8.77 -10.64 -17.18
CA SER A 28 -9.87 -10.67 -16.23
C SER A 28 -10.58 -9.31 -16.12
N PRO A 29 -11.91 -9.31 -15.87
CA PRO A 29 -12.65 -8.07 -15.64
C PRO A 29 -12.07 -7.20 -14.52
N ARG A 30 -11.48 -7.84 -13.49
CA ARG A 30 -10.83 -7.15 -12.37
C ARG A 30 -9.54 -6.45 -12.80
N PHE A 31 -8.70 -7.09 -13.60
CA PHE A 31 -7.49 -6.47 -14.13
C PHE A 31 -7.83 -5.29 -15.03
N ILE A 32 -8.80 -5.47 -15.93
CA ILE A 32 -9.29 -4.42 -16.83
C ILE A 32 -9.86 -3.23 -16.05
N ALA A 33 -10.62 -3.46 -14.98
CA ALA A 33 -11.23 -2.39 -14.17
C ALA A 33 -10.22 -1.65 -13.27
N LEU A 34 -9.18 -2.34 -12.79
CA LEU A 34 -8.15 -1.77 -11.91
C LEU A 34 -7.01 -1.08 -12.67
N CYS A 35 -6.88 -1.28 -13.98
CA CYS A 35 -6.07 -0.44 -14.84
C CYS A 35 -6.84 0.86 -15.10
N PRO A 36 -6.50 1.99 -14.44
CA PRO A 36 -7.08 3.26 -14.81
C PRO A 36 -6.32 3.70 -16.06
N THR A 37 -6.85 3.35 -17.23
CA THR A 37 -6.44 3.97 -18.49
C THR A 37 -7.01 5.37 -18.48
N THR A 38 -6.21 6.37 -18.11
CA THR A 38 -6.62 7.75 -18.32
C THR A 38 -6.66 7.99 -19.83
N LEU A 39 -7.87 7.96 -20.40
CA LEU A 39 -8.31 8.38 -21.74
C LEU A 39 -8.74 7.24 -22.70
N PRO A 40 -9.83 7.47 -23.48
CA PRO A 40 -10.40 6.47 -24.35
C PRO A 40 -9.47 6.18 -25.54
N SER A 41 -9.41 4.90 -25.84
CA SER A 41 -8.68 4.28 -26.93
C SER A 41 -8.96 4.95 -28.28
N SER A 42 -7.96 5.62 -28.85
CA SER A 42 -7.90 5.88 -30.28
C SER A 42 -6.57 5.38 -30.84
N SER A 43 -6.68 4.32 -31.64
CA SER A 43 -5.75 3.90 -32.69
C SER A 43 -4.29 3.60 -32.32
N SER A 44 -3.99 2.30 -32.24
CA SER A 44 -2.80 1.66 -32.83
C SER A 44 -1.43 2.31 -32.55
N SER A 45 -0.77 1.89 -31.46
CA SER A 45 0.71 1.79 -31.27
C SER A 45 1.22 2.03 -29.82
N SER A 46 0.38 1.97 -28.78
CA SER A 46 0.71 2.49 -27.43
C SER A 46 1.45 1.55 -26.45
N GLY A 47 1.87 0.35 -26.86
CA GLY A 47 2.46 -0.65 -25.93
C GLY A 47 3.62 -0.11 -25.08
N SER A 48 4.47 0.77 -25.64
CA SER A 48 5.59 1.35 -24.91
C SER A 48 5.19 2.42 -23.88
N ALA A 49 4.11 3.15 -24.12
CA ALA A 49 3.64 4.19 -23.20
C ALA A 49 2.96 3.57 -21.98
N ASP A 50 2.18 2.52 -22.18
CA ASP A 50 1.53 1.76 -21.10
C ASP A 50 2.56 1.01 -20.24
N GLU A 51 3.62 0.46 -20.87
CA GLU A 51 4.74 -0.17 -20.17
C GLU A 51 5.57 0.82 -19.34
N GLU A 52 5.81 2.02 -19.88
CA GLU A 52 6.49 3.11 -19.16
C GLU A 52 5.70 3.52 -17.93
N GLU A 53 4.40 3.77 -18.09
CA GLU A 53 3.53 4.14 -16.98
C GLU A 53 3.51 3.05 -15.91
N GLN A 54 3.40 1.78 -16.31
CA GLN A 54 3.40 0.67 -15.36
C GLN A 54 4.74 0.53 -14.62
N ARG A 55 5.86 0.82 -15.29
CA ARG A 55 7.18 0.86 -14.65
C ARG A 55 7.26 1.99 -13.62
N LEU A 56 6.78 3.19 -13.95
CA LEU A 56 6.73 4.32 -13.02
C LEU A 56 5.83 4.05 -11.82
N ARG A 57 4.63 3.47 -12.05
CA ARG A 57 3.73 3.04 -10.96
C ARG A 57 4.41 2.02 -10.05
N ALA A 58 5.13 1.05 -10.60
CA ALA A 58 5.86 0.05 -9.82
C ALA A 58 6.98 0.69 -8.99
N GLU A 59 7.75 1.62 -9.56
CA GLU A 59 8.81 2.34 -8.85
C GLU A 59 8.26 3.19 -7.70
N LEU A 60 7.20 3.97 -7.94
CA LEU A 60 6.53 4.76 -6.91
C LEU A 60 5.97 3.88 -5.80
N ARG A 61 5.35 2.75 -6.19
CA ARG A 61 4.81 1.78 -5.23
C ARG A 61 5.91 1.14 -4.39
N GLU A 62 7.04 0.78 -4.99
CA GLU A 62 8.19 0.24 -4.26
C GLU A 62 8.71 1.23 -3.22
N ARG A 63 8.90 2.50 -3.60
CA ARG A 63 9.35 3.55 -2.67
C ARG A 63 8.35 3.72 -1.53
N PHE A 64 7.07 3.79 -1.84
CA PHE A 64 6.00 3.88 -0.85
C PHE A 64 5.99 2.70 0.13
N LEU A 65 6.12 1.45 -0.37
CA LEU A 65 6.19 0.26 0.49
C LEU A 65 7.43 0.24 1.37
N ARG A 66 8.58 0.70 0.85
CA ARG A 66 9.81 0.88 1.65
C ARG A 66 9.61 1.92 2.76
N THR A 67 8.86 2.99 2.51
CA THR A 67 8.50 3.97 3.55
C THR A 67 7.66 3.33 4.66
N LEU A 68 6.65 2.51 4.33
CA LEU A 68 5.86 1.79 5.34
C LEU A 68 6.74 0.84 6.18
N LEU A 69 7.69 0.17 5.54
CA LEU A 69 8.64 -0.69 6.23
C LEU A 69 9.53 0.11 7.20
N LEU A 70 10.05 1.27 6.77
CA LEU A 70 10.84 2.16 7.62
C LEU A 70 10.05 2.74 8.80
N MET A 71 8.74 2.95 8.61
CA MET A 71 7.83 3.45 9.64
C MET A 71 7.50 2.40 10.71
N THR A 72 7.73 1.10 10.43
CA THR A 72 7.41 0.00 11.35
C THR A 72 8.16 0.12 12.67
N GLY A 73 7.43 0.08 13.79
CA GLY A 73 7.94 0.23 15.14
C GLY A 73 8.25 1.68 15.55
N LYS A 74 8.14 2.65 14.64
CA LYS A 74 8.38 4.08 14.91
C LYS A 74 7.18 4.70 15.60
N ARG A 75 7.43 5.75 16.37
CA ARG A 75 6.39 6.63 16.89
C ARG A 75 5.94 7.57 15.76
N VAL A 76 4.67 7.49 15.41
CA VAL A 76 4.05 8.22 14.31
C VAL A 76 2.99 9.16 14.88
N ARG A 77 2.98 10.38 14.36
CA ARG A 77 1.92 11.37 14.61
C ARG A 77 0.90 11.26 13.48
N PHE A 78 -0.36 11.07 13.83
CA PHE A 78 -1.48 11.08 12.89
C PHE A 78 -2.31 12.34 13.12
N ASP A 79 -2.53 13.10 12.05
CA ASP A 79 -3.54 14.15 12.01
C ASP A 79 -4.84 13.54 11.49
N MET A 80 -5.91 13.69 12.27
CA MET A 80 -7.23 13.16 11.99
C MET A 80 -8.22 14.30 11.72
N HIS A 81 -9.46 13.96 11.36
CA HIS A 81 -10.54 14.94 11.27
C HIS A 81 -10.79 15.66 12.61
N GLU A 82 -11.49 16.79 12.55
CA GLU A 82 -11.81 17.62 13.73
C GLU A 82 -10.57 18.12 14.50
N HIS A 83 -9.44 18.34 13.79
CA HIS A 83 -8.17 18.78 14.35
C HIS A 83 -7.61 17.87 15.47
N VAL A 84 -8.04 16.61 15.50
CA VAL A 84 -7.54 15.62 16.46
C VAL A 84 -6.15 15.16 16.01
N ARG A 85 -5.19 15.25 16.93
CA ARG A 85 -3.83 14.75 16.71
C ARG A 85 -3.56 13.64 17.72
N VAL A 86 -3.17 12.48 17.21
CA VAL A 86 -2.85 11.31 18.02
C VAL A 86 -1.43 10.84 17.73
N HIS A 87 -0.82 10.21 18.73
CA HIS A 87 0.48 9.58 18.59
C HIS A 87 0.34 8.09 18.86
N ALA A 88 0.97 7.26 18.04
CA ALA A 88 0.99 5.82 18.26
C ALA A 88 2.28 5.23 17.71
N ARG A 89 2.58 3.99 18.09
CA ARG A 89 3.62 3.21 17.43
C ARG A 89 3.01 2.48 16.25
N PHE A 90 3.52 2.74 15.05
CA PHE A 90 3.04 2.05 13.86
C PHE A 90 3.52 0.61 13.86
N GLY A 91 2.61 -0.33 13.60
CA GLY A 91 2.96 -1.75 13.47
C GLY A 91 2.85 -2.25 12.05
N ALA A 92 1.65 -2.17 11.44
CA ALA A 92 1.44 -2.67 10.09
C ALA A 92 0.35 -1.92 9.33
N SER A 93 0.30 -2.12 8.02
CA SER A 93 -0.79 -1.69 7.15
C SER A 93 -1.28 -2.90 6.35
N ASP A 94 -2.55 -2.90 5.95
CA ASP A 94 -2.99 -3.78 4.86
C ASP A 94 -2.36 -3.34 3.52
N ILE A 95 -2.49 -4.21 2.50
CA ILE A 95 -1.87 -3.98 1.20
C ILE A 95 -2.43 -2.74 0.51
N ASP A 96 -3.72 -2.46 0.68
CA ASP A 96 -4.38 -1.32 0.02
C ASP A 96 -4.27 -0.03 0.84
N VAL A 97 -3.67 -0.09 2.03
CA VAL A 97 -3.49 1.03 2.97
C VAL A 97 -4.82 1.68 3.31
N LEU A 98 -5.81 0.84 3.60
CA LEU A 98 -7.11 1.24 4.12
C LEU A 98 -7.13 1.19 5.64
N ASN A 99 -6.24 0.40 6.25
CA ASN A 99 -6.18 0.20 7.68
C ASN A 99 -4.72 0.17 8.18
N LEU A 100 -4.47 0.90 9.27
CA LEU A 100 -3.18 1.03 9.94
C LEU A 100 -3.30 0.43 11.35
N GLN A 101 -2.65 -0.70 11.57
CA GLN A 101 -2.51 -1.26 12.91
C GLN A 101 -1.44 -0.49 13.67
N VAL A 102 -1.80 -0.06 14.87
CA VAL A 102 -0.94 0.69 15.77
C VAL A 102 -1.09 0.17 17.19
N CYS A 103 -0.04 0.33 17.99
CA CYS A 103 -0.09 0.10 19.43
C CYS A 103 0.23 1.38 20.19
N ASP A 104 -0.15 1.41 21.46
CA ASP A 104 0.03 2.55 22.37
C ASP A 104 -0.51 3.87 21.78
N LEU A 105 -1.74 3.82 21.25
CA LEU A 105 -2.42 4.97 20.66
C LEU A 105 -2.83 5.96 21.76
N GLU A 106 -2.15 7.09 21.82
CA GLU A 106 -2.42 8.20 22.73
C GLU A 106 -3.55 9.06 22.16
N THR A 107 -4.69 9.01 22.83
CA THR A 107 -5.85 9.87 22.59
C THR A 107 -6.02 10.86 23.75
N PRO A 108 -6.80 11.94 23.59
CA PRO A 108 -7.11 12.84 24.69
C PRO A 108 -7.77 12.17 25.91
N LEU A 109 -8.42 11.02 25.71
CA LEU A 109 -9.11 10.27 26.78
C LEU A 109 -8.19 9.27 27.49
N GLY A 110 -7.02 8.99 26.93
CA GLY A 110 -6.07 8.00 27.45
C GLY A 110 -5.38 7.20 26.36
N VAL A 111 -4.68 6.14 26.78
CA VAL A 111 -3.88 5.28 25.91
C VAL A 111 -4.64 4.00 25.59
N GLN A 112 -4.83 3.75 24.30
CA GLN A 112 -5.38 2.49 23.79
C GLN A 112 -4.23 1.56 23.39
N ARG A 113 -4.15 0.38 24.02
CA ARG A 113 -3.03 -0.56 23.85
C ARG A 113 -2.86 -1.02 22.40
N GLU A 114 -3.96 -1.37 21.75
CA GLU A 114 -3.99 -1.83 20.36
C GLU A 114 -5.16 -1.16 19.65
N ALA A 115 -4.93 -0.65 18.44
CA ALA A 115 -5.95 0.01 17.64
C ALA A 115 -5.74 -0.22 16.14
N LEU A 116 -6.84 -0.11 15.39
CA LEU A 116 -6.85 -0.11 13.94
C LEU A 116 -7.38 1.24 13.46
N LEU A 117 -6.50 2.10 12.95
CA LEU A 117 -6.90 3.38 12.36
C LEU A 117 -7.30 3.16 10.91
N ARG A 118 -8.49 3.60 10.52
CA ARG A 118 -8.90 3.58 9.12
C ARG A 118 -8.28 4.77 8.41
N SER A 119 -7.77 4.58 7.20
CA SER A 119 -7.14 5.67 6.44
C SER A 119 -8.10 6.82 6.14
N GLN A 120 -9.40 6.56 6.04
CA GLN A 120 -10.43 7.59 5.88
C GLN A 120 -10.53 8.57 7.08
N ASP A 121 -10.09 8.12 8.27
CA ASP A 121 -10.09 8.93 9.48
C ASP A 121 -8.78 9.74 9.63
N VAL A 122 -7.77 9.45 8.79
CA VAL A 122 -6.42 10.03 8.84
C VAL A 122 -6.21 10.96 7.65
N ILE A 123 -5.82 12.20 7.94
CA ILE A 123 -5.49 13.22 6.94
C ILE A 123 -4.00 13.13 6.58
N ALA A 124 -3.14 12.95 7.58
CA ALA A 124 -1.71 12.86 7.39
C ALA A 124 -1.03 12.02 8.49
N CYS A 125 0.11 11.42 8.15
CA CYS A 125 1.00 10.79 9.11
C CYS A 125 2.43 11.31 8.95
N SER A 126 3.15 11.48 10.05
CA SER A 126 4.56 11.91 10.04
C SER A 126 5.37 11.19 11.11
N PHE A 127 6.60 10.82 10.77
CA PHE A 127 7.51 10.10 11.65
C PHE A 127 8.96 10.54 11.39
N GLU A 128 9.84 10.29 12.37
CA GLU A 128 11.27 10.51 12.24
C GLU A 128 11.97 9.28 11.67
N VAL A 129 12.75 9.49 10.62
CA VAL A 129 13.51 8.45 9.91
C VAL A 129 14.74 8.05 10.72
#